data_AF-A0A1R2C533-F1
#
_entry.id   AF-A0A1R2C533-F1
#
_cell.length_a   1.000
_cell.length_b   1.000
_cell.length_c   1.000
_cell.angle_alpha   90.00
_cell.angle_beta   90.00
_cell.angle_gamma   90.00
#
_symmetry.space_group_name_H-M   'P 1'
#
loop_
_entity.id
_entity.type
_entity.pdbx_description
1 polymer ?
#
loop_
_entity_poly.entity_id
_entity_poly.type
_entity_poly.pdbx_seq_one_letter_code
_entity_poly.pdbx_strand_id
1 'polypeptide(L)'
;MNYALDLNNQRAKAALDKLGINKEELIVKTINDFGNKGTRDEIRQLRFEHYSRRLEETVKLVKDTMKTISTRSKTENGKSINDEGNSINTFAEKSTSNRGLFLNGKNKVTLLTALEEIKEKITNLDKSDRPKSMVQPRASNAVRFEQYKKNQLENISRIRENEENKVRKALSQSFRVTYQNQTPPKTREPKLTSATFKKPLNLSNPEIEIDEKLNKLEEKIERSRVLHEKQILMKKESARSQPSVNKLEEMNNDDLIFKIIERTRTVSERREKKIEEMKEKWEKVKSFKETKANRLKEIEKEYMKVIHEKEEELEKRLNAAAKTFKNKKACVGKEIEIRMELQKLKDEDANIKIKRAQRMM
;
A
#
# COMPACT_ATOMS: atom_id res chain seq x y z
N MET A 1 -27.20 -27.89 -15.22
CA MET A 1 -26.63 -26.85 -16.09
C MET A 1 -27.74 -26.28 -16.96
N ASN A 2 -28.49 -25.28 -16.48
CA ASN A 2 -29.51 -24.58 -17.28
C ASN A 2 -28.95 -23.23 -17.72
N TYR A 3 -28.36 -23.18 -18.92
CA TYR A 3 -27.91 -21.93 -19.53
C TYR A 3 -29.07 -21.28 -20.30
N ALA A 4 -30.06 -20.75 -19.57
CA ALA A 4 -31.15 -19.98 -20.16
C ALA A 4 -30.76 -18.50 -20.22
N LEU A 5 -30.04 -18.10 -21.27
CA LEU A 5 -30.00 -16.71 -21.72
C LEU A 5 -31.06 -16.57 -22.79
N ASP A 6 -32.12 -15.83 -22.49
CA ASP A 6 -33.17 -15.56 -23.48
C ASP A 6 -32.66 -14.50 -24.48
N LEU A 7 -32.25 -14.97 -25.66
CA LEU A 7 -31.74 -14.13 -26.76
C LEU A 7 -32.83 -13.22 -27.36
N ASN A 8 -34.10 -13.44 -27.03
CA ASN A 8 -35.21 -12.58 -27.43
C ASN A 8 -35.39 -11.37 -26.49
N ASN A 9 -34.79 -11.40 -25.30
CA ASN A 9 -34.82 -10.29 -24.37
C ASN A 9 -34.07 -9.07 -24.95
N GLN A 10 -34.75 -7.92 -25.03
CA GLN A 10 -34.18 -6.67 -25.55
C GLN A 10 -32.92 -6.23 -24.79
N ARG A 11 -32.84 -6.53 -23.48
CA ARG A 11 -31.64 -6.23 -22.65
C ARG A 11 -30.46 -7.12 -23.00
N ALA A 12 -30.71 -8.38 -23.35
CA ALA A 12 -29.67 -9.28 -23.82
C ALA A 12 -29.17 -8.83 -25.19
N LYS A 13 -30.05 -8.44 -26.12
CA LYS A 13 -29.67 -7.88 -27.42
C LYS A 13 -28.79 -6.64 -27.29
N ALA A 14 -29.20 -5.66 -26.47
CA ALA A 14 -28.40 -4.45 -26.23
C ALA A 14 -27.03 -4.74 -25.57
N ALA A 15 -26.96 -5.74 -24.70
CA ALA A 15 -25.71 -6.18 -24.09
C ALA A 15 -24.78 -6.86 -25.11
N LEU A 16 -25.33 -7.68 -26.01
CA LEU A 16 -24.57 -8.32 -27.10
C LEU A 16 -24.04 -7.29 -28.10
N ASP A 17 -24.87 -6.33 -28.51
CA ASP A 17 -24.47 -5.26 -29.43
C ASP A 17 -23.36 -4.39 -28.83
N LYS A 18 -23.45 -4.06 -27.53
CA LYS A 18 -22.42 -3.30 -26.82
C LYS A 18 -21.09 -4.05 -26.70
N LEU A 19 -21.14 -5.38 -26.65
CA LEU A 19 -19.98 -6.25 -26.53
C LEU A 19 -19.43 -6.71 -27.89
N GLY A 20 -20.13 -6.43 -28.99
CA GLY A 20 -19.77 -6.90 -30.33
C GLY A 20 -19.82 -8.43 -30.47
N ILE A 21 -20.66 -9.11 -29.68
CA ILE A 21 -20.76 -10.58 -29.68
C ILE A 21 -21.86 -11.01 -30.65
N ASN A 22 -21.51 -11.88 -31.60
CA ASN A 22 -22.48 -12.46 -32.52
C ASN A 22 -23.35 -13.51 -31.82
N LYS A 23 -24.64 -13.55 -32.15
CA LYS A 23 -25.60 -14.52 -31.57
C LYS A 23 -25.20 -15.97 -31.83
N GLU A 24 -24.50 -16.22 -32.93
CA GLU A 24 -24.02 -17.54 -33.33
C GLU A 24 -22.94 -18.11 -32.40
N GLU A 25 -22.21 -17.24 -31.69
CA GLU A 25 -21.18 -17.66 -30.72
C GLU A 25 -21.77 -18.22 -29.42
N LEU A 26 -23.06 -17.96 -29.16
CA LEU A 26 -23.79 -18.44 -27.99
C LEU A 26 -24.62 -19.71 -28.27
N ILE A 27 -24.52 -20.28 -29.48
CA ILE A 27 -25.17 -21.55 -29.83
C ILE A 27 -24.54 -22.66 -29.01
N VAL A 28 -25.34 -23.39 -28.24
CA VAL A 28 -24.91 -24.54 -27.44
C VAL A 28 -24.53 -25.70 -28.37
N LYS A 29 -23.27 -26.12 -28.30
CA LYS A 29 -22.74 -27.30 -28.99
C LYS A 29 -22.61 -28.47 -28.03
N THR A 30 -22.74 -29.69 -28.54
CA THR A 30 -22.55 -30.95 -27.82
C THR A 30 -21.15 -31.50 -28.05
N ILE A 31 -20.71 -32.47 -27.24
CA ILE A 31 -19.38 -33.12 -27.38
C ILE A 31 -19.18 -33.69 -28.80
N ASN A 32 -20.26 -34.15 -29.43
CA ASN A 32 -20.23 -34.74 -30.78
C ASN A 32 -19.88 -33.73 -31.88
N ASP A 33 -20.07 -32.43 -31.64
CA ASP A 33 -19.76 -31.37 -32.60
C ASP A 33 -18.27 -31.03 -32.66
N PHE A 34 -17.44 -31.60 -31.77
CA PHE A 34 -16.02 -31.27 -31.63
C PHE A 34 -15.06 -32.35 -32.17
N GLY A 35 -15.55 -33.30 -32.98
CA GLY A 35 -14.69 -34.28 -33.65
C GLY A 35 -15.24 -34.87 -34.95
N ASN A 36 -14.32 -35.26 -35.82
CA ASN A 36 -14.60 -36.00 -37.07
C ASN A 36 -14.51 -37.52 -36.83
N LYS A 37 -15.01 -38.34 -37.76
CA LYS A 37 -14.84 -39.81 -37.74
C LYS A 37 -13.34 -40.14 -37.57
N GLY A 38 -12.97 -40.75 -36.43
CA GLY A 38 -11.58 -41.11 -36.09
C GLY A 38 -10.89 -40.23 -35.04
N THR A 39 -11.55 -39.18 -34.53
CA THR A 39 -10.99 -38.35 -33.43
C THR A 39 -11.11 -39.10 -32.10
N ARG A 40 -10.02 -39.19 -31.33
CA ARG A 40 -10.01 -39.81 -29.99
C ARG A 40 -10.91 -39.05 -29.01
N ASP A 41 -11.61 -39.79 -28.15
CA ASP A 41 -12.57 -39.27 -27.17
C ASP A 41 -12.00 -38.21 -26.24
N GLU A 42 -10.77 -38.41 -25.77
CA GLU A 42 -10.06 -37.47 -24.90
C GLU A 42 -9.89 -36.10 -25.56
N ILE A 43 -9.62 -36.06 -26.87
CA ILE A 43 -9.45 -34.81 -27.62
C ILE A 43 -10.80 -34.11 -27.83
N ARG A 44 -11.87 -34.87 -28.07
CA ARG A 44 -13.24 -34.33 -28.17
C ARG A 44 -13.68 -33.72 -26.85
N GLN A 45 -13.43 -34.42 -25.76
CA GLN A 45 -13.75 -33.97 -24.40
C GLN A 45 -12.99 -32.68 -24.05
N LEU A 46 -11.69 -32.62 -24.33
CA LEU A 46 -10.87 -31.45 -24.01
C LEU A 46 -11.30 -30.20 -24.82
N ARG A 47 -11.67 -30.38 -26.09
CA ARG A 47 -12.21 -29.30 -26.93
C ARG A 47 -13.57 -28.82 -26.44
N PHE A 48 -14.44 -29.75 -26.03
CA PHE A 48 -15.74 -29.42 -25.46
C PHE A 48 -15.61 -28.66 -24.14
N GLU A 49 -14.72 -29.08 -23.24
CA GLU A 49 -14.47 -28.40 -21.96
C GLU A 49 -13.91 -26.98 -22.14
N HIS A 50 -13.01 -26.79 -23.11
CA HIS A 50 -12.49 -25.48 -23.43
C HIS A 50 -13.61 -24.56 -23.98
N TYR A 51 -14.44 -25.09 -24.87
CA TYR A 51 -15.60 -24.37 -25.40
C TYR A 51 -16.63 -24.05 -24.30
N SER A 52 -16.93 -24.99 -23.40
CA SER A 52 -17.92 -24.79 -22.33
C SER A 52 -17.47 -23.70 -21.36
N ARG A 53 -16.19 -23.69 -20.95
CA ARG A 53 -15.63 -22.62 -20.11
C ARG A 53 -15.69 -21.26 -20.78
N ARG A 54 -15.29 -21.17 -22.05
CA ARG A 54 -15.36 -19.91 -22.82
C ARG A 54 -16.81 -19.42 -22.96
N LEU A 55 -17.76 -20.32 -23.20
CA LEU A 55 -19.17 -20.00 -23.28
C LEU A 55 -19.69 -19.47 -21.94
N GLU A 56 -19.35 -20.11 -20.83
CA GLU A 56 -19.70 -19.69 -19.47
C GLU A 56 -19.17 -18.29 -19.12
N GLU A 57 -17.91 -18.01 -19.45
CA GLU A 57 -17.29 -16.70 -19.24
C GLU A 57 -17.99 -15.62 -20.08
N THR A 58 -18.29 -15.92 -21.34
CA THR A 58 -18.99 -15.00 -22.25
C THR A 58 -20.41 -14.69 -21.74
N VAL A 59 -21.14 -15.73 -21.32
CA VAL A 59 -22.48 -15.62 -20.71
C VAL A 59 -22.43 -14.80 -19.43
N LYS A 60 -21.42 -14.99 -18.59
CA LYS A 60 -21.23 -14.21 -17.36
C LYS A 60 -20.99 -12.74 -17.67
N LEU A 61 -20.14 -12.45 -18.66
CA LEU A 61 -19.83 -11.10 -19.09
C LEU A 61 -21.06 -10.38 -19.67
N VAL A 62 -21.89 -11.07 -20.46
CA VAL A 62 -23.19 -10.56 -20.92
C VAL A 62 -24.15 -10.30 -19.74
N LYS A 63 -24.23 -11.20 -18.76
CA LYS A 63 -25.08 -10.98 -17.57
C LYS A 63 -24.62 -9.79 -16.74
N ASP A 64 -23.32 -9.59 -16.59
CA ASP A 64 -22.78 -8.47 -15.84
C ASP A 64 -22.98 -7.14 -16.59
N THR A 65 -22.83 -7.12 -17.91
CA THR A 65 -23.19 -5.92 -18.70
C THR A 65 -24.68 -5.62 -18.66
N MET A 66 -25.56 -6.64 -18.74
CA MET A 66 -27.00 -6.46 -18.54
C MET A 66 -27.33 -5.81 -17.17
N LYS A 67 -26.65 -6.22 -16.09
CA LYS A 67 -26.79 -5.58 -14.76
C LYS A 67 -26.35 -4.13 -14.78
N THR A 68 -25.21 -3.82 -15.40
CA THR A 68 -24.70 -2.43 -15.48
C THR A 68 -25.61 -1.49 -16.28
N ILE A 69 -26.22 -1.99 -17.36
CA ILE A 69 -27.20 -1.23 -18.15
C ILE A 69 -28.45 -0.96 -17.30
N SER A 70 -28.90 -1.96 -16.53
CA SER A 70 -30.04 -1.79 -15.61
C SER A 70 -29.78 -0.78 -14.50
N THR A 71 -28.55 -0.67 -13.98
CA THR A 71 -28.20 0.31 -12.94
C THR A 71 -28.08 1.73 -13.46
N ARG A 72 -27.65 1.94 -14.72
CA ARG A 72 -27.60 3.28 -15.33
C ARG A 72 -28.99 3.84 -15.67
N SER A 73 -29.93 2.98 -16.06
CA SER A 73 -31.32 3.41 -16.34
C SER A 73 -32.09 3.94 -15.12
N LYS A 74 -31.59 3.72 -13.89
CA LYS A 74 -32.20 4.25 -12.67
C LYS A 74 -31.61 5.60 -12.21
N THR A 75 -30.47 6.02 -12.74
CA THR A 75 -29.77 7.24 -12.30
C THR A 75 -29.85 8.42 -13.25
N GLU A 76 -30.46 8.28 -14.43
CA GLU A 76 -30.60 9.38 -15.40
C GLU A 76 -32.00 10.01 -15.51
N ASN A 77 -32.99 9.52 -14.75
CA ASN A 77 -34.36 10.09 -14.74
C ASN A 77 -34.66 11.01 -13.54
N GLY A 78 -33.65 11.65 -12.95
CA GLY A 78 -33.87 12.55 -11.82
C GLY A 78 -32.81 13.62 -11.72
N LYS A 79 -32.97 14.70 -12.51
CA LYS A 79 -32.64 16.10 -12.16
C LYS A 79 -32.88 17.00 -13.36
N SER A 80 -34.15 17.28 -13.62
CA SER A 80 -34.57 18.61 -14.04
C SER A 80 -35.17 19.32 -12.82
N ILE A 81 -35.16 20.65 -12.89
CA ILE A 81 -35.89 21.63 -12.07
C ILE A 81 -35.02 22.37 -11.01
N ASN A 82 -34.80 23.64 -11.35
CA ASN A 82 -34.59 24.84 -10.55
C ASN A 82 -35.12 24.76 -9.10
N ASP A 83 -34.49 25.43 -8.13
CA ASP A 83 -35.05 26.68 -7.60
C ASP A 83 -34.12 27.32 -6.55
N GLU A 84 -34.31 28.62 -6.42
CA GLU A 84 -33.62 29.61 -5.61
C GLU A 84 -33.81 29.44 -4.09
N GLY A 85 -32.94 30.12 -3.33
CA GLY A 85 -33.32 30.76 -2.07
C GLY A 85 -33.30 29.91 -0.80
N ASN A 86 -32.23 30.01 -0.02
CA ASN A 86 -32.35 30.70 1.27
C ASN A 86 -31.00 31.00 1.91
N SER A 87 -30.87 32.26 2.30
CA SER A 87 -29.78 32.85 3.06
C SER A 87 -29.80 32.35 4.51
N ILE A 88 -28.62 32.04 5.04
CA ILE A 88 -28.41 31.85 6.48
C ILE A 88 -27.54 33.01 6.98
N ASN A 89 -28.18 33.87 7.77
CA ASN A 89 -27.57 34.88 8.62
C ASN A 89 -26.66 34.24 9.68
N THR A 90 -25.41 34.67 9.76
CA THR A 90 -24.60 34.51 10.97
C THR A 90 -23.94 35.83 11.35
N PHE A 91 -24.55 36.47 12.34
CA PHE A 91 -24.01 37.35 13.38
C PHE A 91 -22.58 37.89 13.18
N ALA A 92 -22.51 39.17 12.84
CA ALA A 92 -21.35 40.01 13.14
C ALA A 92 -21.45 40.50 14.60
N GLU A 93 -20.68 39.88 15.49
CA GLU A 93 -20.50 40.32 16.86
C GLU A 93 -19.65 41.61 16.86
N LYS A 94 -20.30 42.75 17.15
CA LYS A 94 -19.62 44.02 17.43
C LYS A 94 -19.00 43.94 18.83
N SER A 95 -17.67 43.86 18.91
CA SER A 95 -16.96 44.01 20.19
C SER A 95 -16.96 45.48 20.61
N THR A 96 -17.85 45.86 21.52
CA THR A 96 -17.75 47.11 22.27
C THR A 96 -16.60 47.00 23.28
N SER A 97 -15.48 47.65 22.96
CA SER A 97 -14.37 47.87 23.88
C SER A 97 -14.79 48.86 24.97
N ASN A 98 -15.33 48.36 26.08
CA ASN A 98 -15.40 49.12 27.32
C ASN A 98 -14.02 49.15 27.98
N ARG A 99 -13.20 50.12 27.56
CA ARG A 99 -11.97 50.52 28.26
C ARG A 99 -12.13 51.98 28.69
N GLY A 100 -13.01 52.17 29.66
CA GLY A 100 -13.12 53.39 30.45
C GLY A 100 -13.10 52.99 31.92
N LEU A 101 -12.37 53.77 32.72
CA LEU A 101 -12.17 53.67 34.17
C LEU A 101 -10.93 52.87 34.60
N PHE A 102 -9.84 53.61 34.80
CA PHE A 102 -9.20 53.86 36.11
C PHE A 102 -7.76 54.32 35.86
N LEU A 103 -7.58 55.63 35.72
CA LEU A 103 -6.28 56.29 35.76
C LEU A 103 -6.42 57.49 36.69
N ASN A 104 -6.26 57.25 37.99
CA ASN A 104 -6.02 58.35 38.93
C ASN A 104 -4.70 59.02 38.54
N GLY A 105 -4.77 60.33 38.27
CA GLY A 105 -3.70 61.11 37.62
C GLY A 105 -2.35 61.13 38.35
N LYS A 106 -2.27 60.67 39.60
CA LYS A 106 -1.04 60.70 40.42
C LYS A 106 -0.01 59.63 40.04
N ASN A 107 -0.42 58.49 39.47
CA ASN A 107 0.50 57.37 39.16
C ASN A 107 0.71 57.14 37.65
N LYS A 108 0.16 58.03 36.81
CA LYS A 108 0.24 57.90 35.35
C LYS A 108 1.68 58.01 34.84
N VAL A 109 2.48 58.89 35.45
CA VAL A 109 3.89 59.08 35.09
C VAL A 109 4.69 57.85 35.46
N THR A 110 4.59 57.36 36.70
CA THR A 110 5.30 56.17 37.18
C THR A 110 4.91 54.90 36.43
N LEU A 111 3.63 54.75 36.06
CA LEU A 111 3.17 53.62 35.25
C LEU A 111 3.67 53.70 33.80
N LEU A 112 3.70 54.90 33.21
CA LEU A 112 4.27 55.11 31.89
C LEU A 112 5.77 54.81 31.90
N THR A 113 6.52 55.31 32.88
CA THR A 113 7.96 55.05 33.02
C THR A 113 8.24 53.56 33.25
N ALA A 114 7.47 52.88 34.11
CA ALA A 114 7.62 51.43 34.33
C ALA A 114 7.25 50.61 33.08
N LEU A 115 6.25 51.04 32.30
CA LEU A 115 5.89 50.39 31.04
C LEU A 115 6.94 50.64 29.95
N GLU A 116 7.56 51.82 29.92
CA GLU A 116 8.67 52.16 29.04
C GLU A 116 9.92 51.32 29.38
N GLU A 117 10.21 51.16 30.67
CA GLU A 117 11.33 50.35 31.17
C GLU A 117 11.12 48.85 30.93
N ILE A 118 9.89 48.35 31.04
CA ILE A 118 9.51 46.98 30.66
C ILE A 118 9.61 46.81 29.14
N LYS A 119 9.19 47.82 28.35
CA LYS A 119 9.29 47.79 26.90
C LYS A 119 10.74 47.77 26.44
N GLU A 120 11.63 48.56 27.05
CA GLU A 120 13.08 48.53 26.81
C GLU A 120 13.72 47.19 27.21
N LYS A 121 13.34 46.61 28.36
CA LYS A 121 13.80 45.28 28.78
C LYS A 121 13.30 44.15 27.86
N ILE A 122 12.13 44.29 27.25
CA ILE A 122 11.59 43.34 26.26
C ILE A 122 12.24 43.53 24.88
N THR A 123 12.59 44.76 24.48
CA THR A 123 13.25 45.01 23.17
C THR A 123 14.75 44.73 23.19
N ASN A 124 15.41 44.83 24.35
CA ASN A 124 16.84 44.55 24.52
C ASN A 124 17.14 43.08 24.89
N LEU A 125 16.12 42.23 25.09
CA LEU A 125 16.27 40.77 25.05
C LEU A 125 16.29 40.27 23.61
N ASP A 126 17.39 40.66 22.97
CA ASP A 126 18.22 39.84 22.12
C ASP A 126 17.55 38.76 21.25
N LYS A 127 17.50 39.11 19.98
CA LYS A 127 17.49 38.21 18.83
C LYS A 127 18.84 37.49 18.65
N SER A 128 19.71 37.43 19.67
CA SER A 128 21.06 36.85 19.56
C SER A 128 21.21 35.41 20.05
N ASP A 129 20.30 34.87 20.89
CA ASP A 129 20.49 33.55 21.52
C ASP A 129 19.56 32.43 21.01
N ARG A 130 18.94 32.62 19.85
CA ARG A 130 18.29 31.51 19.13
C ARG A 130 19.23 30.98 18.04
N PRO A 131 19.73 29.74 18.13
CA PRO A 131 20.50 29.15 17.04
C PRO A 131 19.65 29.17 15.76
N LYS A 132 20.24 29.69 14.67
CA LYS A 132 19.63 29.82 13.33
C LYS A 132 19.08 28.49 12.76
N SER A 133 19.34 27.35 13.41
CA SER A 133 18.77 26.03 13.08
C SER A 133 17.31 25.82 13.54
N MET A 134 16.75 26.73 14.35
CA MET A 134 15.36 26.64 14.84
C MET A 134 14.35 27.47 14.05
N VAL A 135 14.78 28.24 13.05
CA VAL A 135 13.86 28.75 12.04
C VAL A 135 13.58 27.57 11.10
N GLN A 136 12.49 26.84 11.35
CA GLN A 136 11.97 25.99 10.28
C GLN A 136 11.74 26.90 9.08
N PRO A 137 12.33 26.61 7.91
CA PRO A 137 11.89 27.29 6.70
C PRO A 137 10.40 27.04 6.62
N ARG A 138 9.60 28.12 6.54
CA ARG A 138 8.24 28.02 6.05
C ARG A 138 8.37 27.52 4.61
N ALA A 139 8.51 26.22 4.44
CA ALA A 139 8.49 25.58 3.14
C ALA A 139 7.16 25.99 2.54
N SER A 140 7.23 26.78 1.48
CA SER A 140 6.07 27.24 0.74
C SER A 140 5.22 26.02 0.41
N ASN A 141 3.90 26.15 0.54
CA ASN A 141 2.95 25.06 0.28
C ASN A 141 3.14 24.40 -1.12
N ALA A 142 3.82 25.09 -2.04
CA ALA A 142 4.26 24.58 -3.34
C ALA A 142 5.16 23.33 -3.24
N VAL A 143 6.16 23.31 -2.34
CA VAL A 143 7.10 22.17 -2.22
C VAL A 143 6.40 20.92 -1.68
N ARG A 144 5.45 21.10 -0.73
CA ARG A 144 4.63 20.00 -0.22
C ARG A 144 3.71 19.42 -1.31
N PHE A 145 3.17 20.27 -2.18
CA PHE A 145 2.29 19.83 -3.26
C PHE A 145 3.04 19.07 -4.36
N GLU A 146 4.23 19.54 -4.75
CA GLU A 146 5.07 18.81 -5.70
C GLU A 146 5.53 17.45 -5.15
N GLN A 147 5.92 17.41 -3.87
CA GLN A 147 6.30 16.16 -3.22
C GLN A 147 5.11 15.20 -3.09
N TYR A 148 3.90 15.70 -2.85
CA TYR A 148 2.68 14.91 -2.88
C TYR A 148 2.37 14.36 -4.27
N LYS A 149 2.52 15.17 -5.34
CA LYS A 149 2.32 14.75 -6.73
C LYS A 149 3.35 13.69 -7.15
N LYS A 150 4.60 13.85 -6.73
CA LYS A 150 5.67 12.86 -6.96
C LYS A 150 5.39 11.54 -6.22
N ASN A 151 4.94 11.60 -4.97
CA ASN A 151 4.54 10.41 -4.20
C ASN A 151 3.31 9.70 -4.79
N GLN A 152 2.34 10.45 -5.32
CA GLN A 152 1.17 9.90 -6.02
C GLN A 152 1.60 9.14 -7.29
N LEU A 153 2.46 9.74 -8.11
CA LEU A 153 3.01 9.09 -9.31
C LEU A 153 3.83 7.84 -8.97
N GLU A 154 4.68 7.92 -7.93
CA GLU A 154 5.46 6.76 -7.47
C GLU A 154 4.57 5.63 -6.97
N ASN A 155 3.49 5.94 -6.22
CA ASN A 155 2.52 4.93 -5.80
C ASN A 155 1.80 4.27 -6.98
N ILE A 156 1.39 5.05 -7.98
CA ILE A 156 0.74 4.49 -9.19
C ILE A 156 1.71 3.57 -9.94
N SER A 157 2.98 3.95 -10.07
CA SER A 157 4.00 3.11 -10.70
C SER A 157 4.24 1.82 -9.90
N ARG A 158 4.32 1.89 -8.56
CA ARG A 158 4.44 0.70 -7.71
C ARG A 158 3.22 -0.22 -7.81
N ILE A 159 2.02 0.33 -7.94
CA ILE A 159 0.80 -0.46 -8.14
C ILE A 159 0.87 -1.19 -9.48
N ARG A 160 1.20 -0.49 -10.57
CA ARG A 160 1.34 -1.10 -11.90
C ARG A 160 2.41 -2.20 -11.93
N GLU A 161 3.58 -1.95 -11.34
CA GLU A 161 4.67 -2.92 -11.28
C GLU A 161 4.26 -4.16 -10.45
N ASN A 162 3.55 -3.97 -9.34
CA ASN A 162 3.01 -5.08 -8.55
C ASN A 162 1.94 -5.88 -9.29
N GLU A 163 1.07 -5.22 -10.06
CA GLU A 163 0.08 -5.88 -10.91
C GLU A 163 0.75 -6.67 -12.04
N GLU A 164 1.73 -6.07 -12.72
CA GLU A 164 2.50 -6.75 -13.76
C GLU A 164 3.26 -7.96 -13.19
N ASN A 165 3.87 -7.83 -12.02
CA ASN A 165 4.53 -8.93 -11.33
C ASN A 165 3.55 -10.03 -10.90
N LYS A 166 2.33 -9.68 -10.50
CA LYS A 166 1.26 -10.66 -10.20
C LYS A 166 0.82 -11.40 -11.46
N VAL A 167 0.65 -10.69 -12.58
CA VAL A 167 0.30 -11.29 -13.87
C VAL A 167 1.42 -12.21 -14.36
N ARG A 168 2.69 -11.77 -14.30
CA ARG A 168 3.86 -12.61 -14.65
C ARG A 168 3.98 -13.84 -13.74
N LYS A 169 3.69 -13.70 -12.44
CA LYS A 169 3.66 -14.84 -11.50
C LYS A 169 2.52 -15.82 -11.80
N ALA A 170 1.32 -15.31 -12.08
CA ALA A 170 0.19 -16.15 -12.47
C ALA A 170 0.43 -16.89 -13.80
N LEU A 171 1.06 -16.20 -14.76
CA LEU A 171 1.46 -16.79 -16.04
C LEU A 171 2.55 -17.87 -15.85
N SER A 172 3.60 -17.58 -15.09
CA SER A 172 4.65 -18.58 -14.81
C SER A 172 4.17 -19.78 -13.97
N GLN A 173 3.16 -19.61 -13.10
CA GLN A 173 2.52 -20.70 -12.39
C GLN A 173 1.67 -21.57 -13.32
N SER A 174 0.92 -20.97 -14.26
CA SER A 174 0.12 -21.73 -15.22
C SER A 174 0.97 -22.54 -16.21
N PHE A 175 2.20 -22.10 -16.53
CA PHE A 175 3.16 -22.88 -17.33
C PHE A 175 3.86 -24.02 -16.56
N ARG A 176 3.92 -23.98 -15.22
CA ARG A 176 4.52 -25.08 -14.42
C ARG A 176 3.56 -26.23 -14.13
N VAL A 177 2.26 -25.98 -14.12
CA VAL A 177 1.24 -27.01 -13.86
C VAL A 177 1.04 -27.93 -15.08
N THR A 178 1.37 -27.49 -16.29
CA THR A 178 1.19 -28.27 -17.53
C THR A 178 2.29 -29.29 -17.83
N TYR A 179 3.43 -29.27 -17.13
CA TYR A 179 4.55 -30.19 -17.39
C TYR A 179 4.77 -31.29 -16.34
N GLN A 180 3.91 -31.39 -15.31
CA GLN A 180 4.10 -32.35 -14.20
C GLN A 180 3.22 -33.61 -14.23
N ASN A 181 2.50 -33.87 -15.33
CA ASN A 181 1.58 -35.02 -15.42
C ASN A 181 2.01 -36.07 -16.45
N GLN A 182 3.27 -36.50 -16.49
CA GLN A 182 3.64 -37.78 -17.13
C GLN A 182 4.90 -38.39 -16.47
N THR A 183 4.70 -39.27 -15.47
CA THR A 183 5.49 -40.50 -15.24
C THR A 183 4.88 -41.29 -14.05
N PRO A 184 4.76 -42.62 -14.12
CA PRO A 184 4.28 -43.45 -13.01
C PRO A 184 5.39 -43.70 -11.99
N PRO A 185 5.15 -43.61 -10.66
CA PRO A 185 6.20 -43.84 -9.67
C PRO A 185 6.33 -45.33 -9.36
N LYS A 186 7.50 -45.90 -9.64
CA LYS A 186 7.94 -47.15 -9.01
C LYS A 186 8.45 -46.82 -7.60
N THR A 187 7.79 -47.44 -6.61
CA THR A 187 8.32 -47.91 -5.31
C THR A 187 9.57 -47.20 -4.78
N ARG A 188 9.38 -46.27 -3.82
CA ARG A 188 10.37 -45.96 -2.79
C ARG A 188 9.66 -45.61 -1.48
N GLU A 189 10.25 -46.13 -0.41
CA GLU A 189 9.81 -46.20 0.99
C GLU A 189 9.33 -44.87 1.62
N PRO A 190 8.51 -44.95 2.69
CA PRO A 190 7.90 -43.77 3.30
C PRO A 190 8.92 -43.05 4.18
N LYS A 191 9.43 -41.92 3.72
CA LYS A 191 10.10 -40.95 4.59
C LYS A 191 9.07 -40.04 5.23
N LEU A 192 8.96 -40.15 6.55
CA LEU A 192 8.37 -39.17 7.45
C LEU A 192 8.98 -37.78 7.19
N THR A 193 8.23 -36.89 6.52
CA THR A 193 8.51 -35.45 6.57
C THR A 193 7.21 -34.67 6.80
N SER A 194 7.06 -34.28 8.05
CA SER A 194 6.37 -33.10 8.57
C SER A 194 5.36 -32.42 7.64
N ALA A 195 4.08 -32.72 7.89
CA ALA A 195 2.97 -31.87 7.52
C ALA A 195 3.16 -30.48 8.14
N THR A 196 3.74 -29.56 7.38
CA THR A 196 3.60 -28.13 7.63
C THR A 196 2.24 -27.74 7.07
N PHE A 197 1.31 -27.54 8.01
CA PHE A 197 -0.01 -26.97 7.79
C PHE A 197 0.06 -25.81 6.79
N LYS A 198 -0.46 -26.03 5.59
CA LYS A 198 -0.89 -24.94 4.72
C LYS A 198 -1.99 -24.23 5.49
N LYS A 199 -1.71 -23.00 5.96
CA LYS A 199 -2.75 -22.11 6.47
C LYS A 199 -3.88 -22.07 5.44
N PRO A 200 -5.12 -22.41 5.83
CA PRO A 200 -6.26 -22.22 4.95
C PRO A 200 -6.34 -20.74 4.58
N LEU A 201 -6.74 -20.49 3.35
CA LEU A 201 -7.13 -19.17 2.85
C LEU A 201 -8.08 -18.54 3.90
N ASN A 202 -7.66 -17.46 4.56
CA ASN A 202 -8.51 -16.71 5.47
C ASN A 202 -9.69 -16.14 4.68
N LEU A 203 -10.80 -16.87 4.67
CA LEU A 203 -12.13 -16.26 4.69
C LEU A 203 -12.16 -15.46 5.99
N SER A 204 -11.91 -14.15 5.92
CA SER A 204 -12.05 -13.28 7.08
C SER A 204 -13.48 -13.41 7.60
N ASN A 205 -13.65 -13.97 8.80
CA ASN A 205 -14.92 -13.97 9.50
C ASN A 205 -15.41 -12.51 9.60
N PRO A 206 -16.57 -12.16 9.03
CA PRO A 206 -17.11 -10.80 9.11
C PRO A 206 -17.34 -10.35 10.56
N GLU A 207 -17.50 -11.28 11.50
CA GLU A 207 -17.59 -11.00 12.95
C GLU A 207 -16.30 -10.44 13.54
N ILE A 208 -15.12 -10.93 13.13
CA ILE A 208 -13.82 -10.43 13.61
C ILE A 208 -13.60 -8.98 13.13
N GLU A 209 -14.07 -8.65 11.92
CA GLU A 209 -14.01 -7.29 11.39
C GLU A 209 -15.00 -6.33 12.10
N ILE A 210 -16.12 -6.85 12.61
CA ILE A 210 -17.09 -6.08 13.40
C ILE A 210 -16.52 -5.78 14.78
N ASP A 211 -15.93 -6.76 15.47
CA ASP A 211 -15.33 -6.56 16.79
C ASP A 211 -14.14 -5.60 16.76
N GLU A 212 -13.31 -5.67 15.71
CA GLU A 212 -12.25 -4.68 15.49
C GLU A 212 -12.80 -3.25 15.25
N LYS A 213 -13.95 -3.13 14.58
CA LYS A 213 -14.61 -1.84 14.36
C LYS A 213 -15.25 -1.31 15.64
N LEU A 214 -15.85 -2.17 16.46
CA LEU A 214 -16.40 -1.82 17.77
C LEU A 214 -15.29 -1.36 18.72
N ASN A 215 -14.20 -2.11 18.84
CA ASN A 215 -13.05 -1.72 19.65
C ASN A 215 -12.46 -0.37 19.21
N LYS A 216 -12.38 -0.10 17.90
CA LYS A 216 -11.93 1.20 17.38
C LYS A 216 -12.89 2.35 17.70
N LEU A 217 -14.19 2.09 17.82
CA LEU A 217 -15.17 3.10 18.20
C LEU A 217 -15.14 3.37 19.71
N GLU A 218 -15.04 2.32 20.53
CA GLU A 218 -14.87 2.44 21.97
C GLU A 218 -13.59 3.21 22.32
N GLU A 219 -12.47 2.91 21.65
CA GLU A 219 -11.22 3.64 21.84
C GLU A 219 -11.36 5.14 21.49
N LYS A 220 -12.17 5.48 20.47
CA LYS A 220 -12.44 6.89 20.11
C LYS A 220 -13.29 7.59 21.15
N ILE A 221 -14.31 6.92 21.69
CA ILE A 221 -15.17 7.45 22.75
C ILE A 221 -14.35 7.69 24.01
N GLU A 222 -13.50 6.74 24.39
CA GLU A 222 -12.66 6.86 25.58
C GLU A 222 -11.64 8.00 25.44
N ARG A 223 -10.97 8.13 24.29
CA ARG A 223 -10.08 9.27 24.00
C ARG A 223 -10.81 10.61 24.06
N SER A 224 -12.06 10.66 23.59
CA SER A 224 -12.89 11.87 23.66
C SER A 224 -13.26 12.21 25.12
N ARG A 225 -13.64 11.20 25.91
CA ARG A 225 -13.96 11.35 27.33
C ARG A 225 -12.77 11.88 28.13
N VAL A 226 -11.59 11.31 27.94
CA VAL A 226 -10.34 11.74 28.60
C VAL A 226 -9.98 13.18 28.22
N LEU A 227 -10.14 13.57 26.95
CA LEU A 227 -9.89 14.95 26.51
C LEU A 227 -10.87 15.95 27.14
N HIS A 228 -12.15 15.58 27.22
CA HIS A 228 -13.18 16.40 27.84
C HIS A 228 -12.95 16.57 29.34
N GLU A 229 -12.62 15.49 30.05
CA GLU A 229 -12.30 15.52 31.48
C GLU A 229 -11.06 16.37 31.77
N LYS A 230 -10.02 16.26 30.94
CA LYS A 230 -8.84 17.11 31.01
C LYS A 230 -9.16 18.60 30.81
N GLN A 231 -10.06 18.94 29.88
CA GLN A 231 -10.53 20.32 29.69
C GLN A 231 -11.32 20.82 30.91
N ILE A 232 -12.17 19.99 31.51
CA ILE A 232 -12.90 20.34 32.74
C ILE A 232 -11.90 20.61 33.88
N LEU A 233 -10.90 19.75 34.06
CA LEU A 233 -9.87 19.94 35.09
C LEU A 233 -9.08 21.22 34.86
N MET A 234 -8.65 21.51 33.63
CA MET A 234 -7.98 22.78 33.31
C MET A 234 -8.85 24.00 33.60
N LYS A 235 -10.16 23.94 33.31
CA LYS A 235 -11.11 25.02 33.62
C LYS A 235 -11.29 25.18 35.14
N LYS A 236 -11.39 24.08 35.89
CA LYS A 236 -11.50 24.08 37.36
C LYS A 236 -10.25 24.62 38.04
N GLU A 237 -9.06 24.23 37.58
CA GLU A 237 -7.78 24.76 38.09
C GLU A 237 -7.62 26.24 37.77
N SER A 238 -7.99 26.67 36.56
CA SER A 238 -7.95 28.09 36.18
C SER A 238 -8.87 28.93 37.05
N ALA A 239 -10.08 28.44 37.34
CA ALA A 239 -11.04 29.09 38.24
C ALA A 239 -10.56 29.12 39.70
N ARG A 240 -9.88 28.08 40.20
CA ARG A 240 -9.28 28.06 41.55
C ARG A 240 -8.04 28.94 41.70
N SER A 241 -7.36 29.27 40.59
CA SER A 241 -6.12 30.07 40.61
C SER A 241 -6.33 31.60 40.67
N GLN A 242 -7.59 32.06 40.64
CA GLN A 242 -7.93 33.48 40.77
C GLN A 242 -8.03 33.86 42.25
N PRO A 243 -7.07 34.63 42.81
CA PRO A 243 -7.24 35.18 44.15
C PRO A 243 -8.41 36.16 44.14
N SER A 244 -9.31 36.04 45.12
CA SER A 244 -10.35 37.03 45.36
C SER A 244 -9.72 38.40 45.53
N VAL A 245 -10.14 39.36 44.72
CA VAL A 245 -9.63 40.75 44.65
C VAL A 245 -9.62 41.44 46.03
N ASN A 246 -10.46 41.00 46.96
CA ASN A 246 -10.67 41.63 48.27
C ASN A 246 -9.59 41.36 49.34
N LYS A 247 -8.46 40.70 49.00
CA LYS A 247 -7.36 40.47 49.98
C LYS A 247 -6.08 41.27 49.71
N LEU A 248 -6.09 42.17 48.73
CA LEU A 248 -4.90 42.97 48.39
C LEU A 248 -4.84 44.35 49.08
N GLU A 249 -5.91 44.81 49.71
CA GLU A 249 -6.02 46.18 50.21
C GLU A 249 -5.34 46.43 51.58
N GLU A 250 -4.85 45.38 52.27
CA GLU A 250 -4.24 45.50 53.61
C GLU A 250 -2.76 45.12 53.70
N MET A 251 -2.09 44.80 52.59
CA MET A 251 -0.66 44.42 52.64
C MET A 251 0.26 45.62 52.40
N ASN A 252 1.24 45.80 53.29
CA ASN A 252 2.33 46.78 53.14
C ASN A 252 2.98 46.66 51.75
N ASN A 253 3.33 47.79 51.14
CA ASN A 253 3.85 47.86 49.77
C ASN A 253 5.07 46.94 49.53
N ASP A 254 5.92 46.74 50.54
CA ASP A 254 7.11 45.88 50.45
C ASP A 254 6.74 44.38 50.37
N ASP A 255 5.73 43.92 51.12
CA ASP A 255 5.23 42.55 51.04
C ASP A 255 4.59 42.25 49.67
N LEU A 256 3.96 43.26 49.07
CA LEU A 256 3.41 43.16 47.72
C LEU A 256 4.54 42.95 46.69
N ILE A 257 5.65 43.68 46.83
CA ILE A 257 6.82 43.57 45.96
C ILE A 257 7.48 42.20 46.11
N PHE A 258 7.70 41.71 47.34
CA PHE A 258 8.25 40.37 47.57
C PHE A 258 7.37 39.27 46.98
N LYS A 259 6.04 39.34 47.16
CA LYS A 259 5.10 38.40 46.53
C LYS A 259 5.13 38.47 45.01
N ILE A 260 5.28 39.66 44.42
CA ILE A 260 5.41 39.80 42.97
C ILE A 260 6.69 39.11 42.49
N ILE A 261 7.84 39.36 43.13
CA ILE A 261 9.14 38.75 42.79
C ILE A 261 9.09 37.23 42.91
N GLU A 262 8.54 36.72 44.00
CA GLU A 262 8.42 35.28 44.24
C GLU A 262 7.49 34.62 43.20
N ARG A 263 6.42 35.32 42.80
CA ARG A 263 5.51 34.87 41.74
C ARG A 263 6.17 34.90 40.37
N THR A 264 6.99 35.90 40.03
CA THR A 264 7.76 35.90 38.78
C THR A 264 8.82 34.81 38.77
N ARG A 265 9.50 34.58 39.89
CA ARG A 265 10.50 33.51 40.03
C ARG A 265 9.89 32.13 39.86
N THR A 266 8.79 31.84 40.56
CA THR A 266 8.07 30.55 40.42
C THR A 266 7.49 30.35 39.03
N VAL A 267 7.03 31.41 38.35
CA VAL A 267 6.62 31.33 36.94
C VAL A 267 7.80 31.05 36.01
N SER A 268 8.97 31.64 36.28
CA SER A 268 10.20 31.39 35.52
C SER A 268 10.67 29.94 35.69
N GLU A 269 10.75 29.44 36.92
CA GLU A 269 11.13 28.05 37.24
C GLU A 269 10.16 27.05 36.59
N ARG A 270 8.84 27.33 36.59
CA ARG A 270 7.86 26.51 35.88
C ARG A 270 8.04 26.53 34.36
N ARG A 271 8.47 27.66 33.78
CA ARG A 271 8.77 27.76 32.34
C ARG A 271 10.02 26.98 32.00
N GLU A 272 11.07 27.10 32.80
CA GLU A 272 12.33 26.38 32.62
C GLU A 272 12.13 24.87 32.71
N LYS A 273 11.42 24.39 33.74
CA LYS A 273 11.06 22.97 33.87
C LYS A 273 10.27 22.46 32.66
N LYS A 274 9.33 23.24 32.13
CA LYS A 274 8.60 22.87 30.89
C LYS A 274 9.51 22.83 29.67
N ILE A 275 10.51 23.69 29.57
CA ILE A 275 11.49 23.68 28.50
C ILE A 275 12.37 22.43 28.60
N GLU A 276 12.83 22.08 29.81
CA GLU A 276 13.61 20.87 30.11
C GLU A 276 12.83 19.60 29.70
N GLU A 277 11.58 19.46 30.16
CA GLU A 277 10.72 18.33 29.81
C GLU A 277 10.47 18.22 28.29
N MET A 278 10.40 19.35 27.59
CA MET A 278 10.25 19.38 26.13
C MET A 278 11.55 18.97 25.42
N LYS A 279 12.71 19.38 25.92
CA LYS A 279 14.03 18.95 25.41
C LYS A 279 14.20 17.43 25.58
N GLU A 280 13.90 16.91 26.77
CA GLU A 280 14.01 15.48 27.07
C GLU A 280 13.10 14.63 26.17
N LYS A 281 11.85 15.07 25.95
CA LYS A 281 10.92 14.42 25.00
C LYS A 281 11.48 14.45 23.58
N TRP A 282 12.09 15.56 23.18
CA TRP A 282 12.66 15.71 21.85
C TRP A 282 13.87 14.78 21.64
N GLU A 283 14.75 14.65 22.63
CA GLU A 283 15.87 13.70 22.58
C GLU A 283 15.41 12.25 22.55
N LYS A 284 14.36 11.90 23.31
CA LYS A 284 13.71 10.57 23.23
C LYS A 284 13.15 10.29 21.83
N VAL A 285 12.51 11.27 21.20
CA VAL A 285 12.02 11.13 19.82
C VAL A 285 13.17 11.03 18.81
N LYS A 286 14.25 11.79 19.01
CA LYS A 286 15.43 11.75 18.14
C LYS A 286 16.13 10.38 18.19
N SER A 287 16.41 9.88 19.39
CA SER A 287 16.99 8.54 19.61
C SER A 287 16.09 7.42 19.08
N PHE A 288 14.77 7.52 19.24
CA PHE A 288 13.84 6.56 18.65
C PHE A 288 13.87 6.55 17.11
N LYS A 289 13.98 7.72 16.48
CA LYS A 289 14.11 7.81 15.02
C LYS A 289 15.44 7.24 14.53
N GLU A 290 16.52 7.53 15.25
CA GLU A 290 17.86 7.06 14.93
C GLU A 290 17.99 5.53 15.08
N THR A 291 17.49 4.97 16.18
CA THR A 291 17.42 3.51 16.38
C THR A 291 16.59 2.81 15.32
N LYS A 292 15.44 3.39 14.93
CA LYS A 292 14.62 2.86 13.82
C LYS A 292 15.36 2.91 12.48
N ALA A 293 16.09 3.99 12.20
CA ALA A 293 16.89 4.11 10.98
C ALA A 293 18.03 3.09 10.95
N ASN A 294 18.70 2.86 12.09
CA ASN A 294 19.77 1.86 12.19
C ASN A 294 19.24 0.44 11.98
N ARG A 295 18.11 0.08 12.58
CA ARG A 295 17.44 -1.21 12.33
C ARG A 295 17.09 -1.41 10.86
N LEU A 296 16.60 -0.37 10.18
CA LEU A 296 16.31 -0.45 8.74
C LEU A 296 17.57 -0.69 7.92
N LYS A 297 18.67 -0.01 8.24
CA LYS A 297 19.98 -0.23 7.58
C LYS A 297 20.52 -1.64 7.83
N GLU A 298 20.32 -2.20 9.01
CA GLU A 298 20.70 -3.58 9.32
C GLU A 298 19.90 -4.59 8.48
N ILE A 299 18.58 -4.43 8.42
CA ILE A 299 17.71 -5.27 7.59
C ILE A 299 18.09 -5.16 6.11
N GLU A 300 18.38 -3.95 5.63
CA GLU A 300 18.84 -3.72 4.26
C GLU A 300 20.16 -4.45 3.97
N LYS A 301 21.14 -4.37 4.88
CA LYS A 301 22.41 -5.09 4.75
C LYS A 301 22.21 -6.60 4.74
N GLU A 302 21.36 -7.14 5.61
CA GLU A 302 21.03 -8.58 5.62
C GLU A 302 20.37 -9.01 4.31
N TYR A 303 19.42 -8.22 3.80
CA TYR A 303 18.75 -8.49 2.54
C TYR A 303 19.72 -8.49 1.36
N MET A 304 20.66 -7.53 1.33
CA MET A 304 21.71 -7.47 0.31
C MET A 304 22.66 -8.68 0.37
N LYS A 305 23.01 -9.16 1.57
CA LYS A 305 23.81 -10.40 1.72
C LYS A 305 23.08 -11.61 1.14
N VAL A 306 21.79 -11.78 1.45
CA VAL A 306 20.98 -12.88 0.92
C VAL A 306 20.85 -12.81 -0.61
N ILE A 307 20.76 -11.62 -1.19
CA ILE A 307 20.78 -11.45 -2.66
C ILE A 307 22.12 -11.91 -3.21
N HIS A 308 23.24 -11.42 -2.66
CA HIS A 308 24.58 -11.76 -3.12
C HIS A 308 24.85 -13.27 -3.05
N GLU A 309 24.45 -13.94 -1.97
CA GLU A 309 24.57 -15.40 -1.83
C GLU A 309 23.78 -16.15 -2.91
N LYS A 310 22.57 -15.67 -3.25
CA LYS A 310 21.77 -16.26 -4.33
C LYS A 310 22.36 -16.00 -5.72
N GLU A 311 22.94 -14.83 -5.94
CA GLU A 311 23.63 -14.49 -7.18
C GLU A 311 24.84 -15.42 -7.38
N GLU A 312 25.66 -15.62 -6.35
CA GLU A 312 26.77 -16.58 -6.40
C GLU A 312 26.29 -18.03 -6.67
N GLU A 313 25.19 -18.45 -6.04
CA GLU A 313 24.63 -19.78 -6.26
C GLU A 313 24.13 -19.96 -7.71
N LEU A 314 23.47 -18.93 -8.25
CA LEU A 314 23.02 -18.92 -9.64
C LEU A 314 24.20 -18.95 -10.61
N GLU A 315 25.26 -18.20 -10.34
CA GLU A 315 26.48 -18.19 -11.15
C GLU A 315 27.16 -19.56 -11.15
N LYS A 316 27.28 -20.21 -9.97
CA LYS A 316 27.79 -21.58 -9.85
C LYS A 316 26.95 -22.57 -10.67
N ARG A 317 25.63 -22.46 -10.62
CA ARG A 317 24.71 -23.31 -11.41
C ARG A 317 24.82 -23.06 -12.92
N LEU A 318 24.94 -21.80 -13.34
CA LEU A 318 25.11 -21.43 -14.75
C LEU A 318 26.44 -21.97 -15.27
N ASN A 319 27.52 -21.82 -14.52
CA ASN A 319 28.83 -22.36 -14.85
C ASN A 319 28.82 -23.90 -14.94
N ALA A 320 28.13 -24.59 -14.02
CA ALA A 320 27.94 -26.03 -14.09
C ALA A 320 27.13 -26.44 -15.34
N ALA A 321 26.03 -25.75 -15.62
CA ALA A 321 25.22 -25.99 -16.81
C ALA A 321 26.03 -25.77 -18.10
N ALA A 322 26.81 -24.70 -18.18
CA ALA A 322 27.69 -24.41 -19.31
C ALA A 322 28.74 -25.52 -19.53
N LYS A 323 29.34 -26.04 -18.45
CA LYS A 323 30.25 -27.20 -18.52
C LYS A 323 29.54 -28.45 -19.05
N THR A 324 28.34 -28.76 -18.55
CA THR A 324 27.57 -29.92 -19.06
C THR A 324 27.19 -29.77 -20.52
N PHE A 325 26.85 -28.56 -20.97
CA PHE A 325 26.53 -28.28 -22.36
C PHE A 325 27.75 -28.44 -23.27
N LYS A 326 28.92 -27.93 -22.87
CA LYS A 326 30.19 -28.15 -23.59
C LYS A 326 30.52 -29.65 -23.72
N ASN A 327 30.36 -30.41 -22.65
CA ASN A 327 30.60 -31.86 -22.67
C ASN A 327 29.61 -32.60 -23.59
N LYS A 328 28.32 -32.24 -23.55
CA LYS A 328 27.31 -32.79 -24.46
C LYS A 328 27.63 -32.47 -25.92
N LYS A 329 28.02 -31.23 -26.22
CA LYS A 329 28.42 -30.82 -27.57
C LYS A 329 29.62 -31.64 -28.07
N ALA A 330 30.62 -31.86 -27.22
CA ALA A 330 31.77 -32.69 -27.55
C ALA A 330 31.38 -34.17 -27.79
N CYS A 331 30.47 -34.71 -26.97
CA CYS A 331 29.96 -36.08 -27.15
C CYS A 331 29.21 -36.26 -28.47
N VAL A 332 28.31 -35.34 -28.80
CA VAL A 332 27.57 -35.34 -30.07
C VAL A 332 28.52 -35.20 -31.26
N GLY A 333 29.55 -34.35 -31.15
CA GLY A 333 30.58 -34.24 -32.19
C GLY A 333 31.28 -35.56 -32.49
N LYS A 334 31.70 -36.27 -31.44
CA LYS A 334 32.29 -37.62 -31.58
C LYS A 334 31.32 -38.63 -32.16
N GLU A 335 30.04 -38.58 -31.78
CA GLU A 335 29.02 -39.48 -32.32
C GLU A 335 28.80 -39.26 -33.83
N ILE A 336 28.79 -38.00 -34.28
CA ILE A 336 28.70 -37.66 -35.70
C ILE A 336 29.93 -38.20 -36.46
N GLU A 337 31.12 -38.03 -35.90
CA GLU A 337 32.37 -38.50 -36.50
C GLU A 337 32.38 -40.03 -36.64
N ILE A 338 31.95 -40.76 -35.60
CA ILE A 338 31.79 -42.22 -35.64
C ILE A 338 30.77 -42.65 -36.72
N ARG A 339 29.63 -41.95 -36.82
CA ARG A 339 28.61 -42.25 -37.84
C ARG A 339 29.13 -42.03 -39.26
N MET A 340 29.89 -40.97 -39.49
CA MET A 340 30.52 -40.71 -40.78
C MET A 340 31.50 -41.82 -41.15
N GLU A 341 32.35 -42.25 -40.22
CA GLU A 341 33.33 -43.31 -40.47
C GLU A 341 32.67 -44.67 -40.72
N LEU A 342 31.63 -45.01 -39.96
CA LEU A 342 30.81 -46.20 -40.21
C LEU A 342 30.19 -46.20 -41.62
N GLN A 343 29.77 -45.03 -42.12
CA GLN A 343 29.22 -44.93 -43.47
C GLN A 343 30.29 -45.17 -44.52
N LYS A 344 31.49 -44.58 -44.37
CA LYS A 344 32.62 -44.84 -45.28
C LYS A 344 32.95 -46.32 -45.36
N LEU A 345 33.05 -47.01 -44.22
CA LEU A 345 33.32 -48.44 -44.17
C LEU A 345 32.23 -49.27 -44.89
N LYS A 346 30.96 -48.90 -44.73
CA LYS A 346 29.86 -49.55 -45.47
C LYS A 346 29.97 -49.35 -46.98
N ASP A 347 30.35 -48.16 -47.42
CA ASP A 347 30.52 -47.84 -48.83
C ASP A 347 31.74 -48.57 -49.42
N GLU A 348 32.83 -48.69 -48.65
CA GLU A 348 33.99 -49.52 -48.99
C GLU A 348 33.63 -51.00 -49.12
N ASP A 349 32.91 -51.56 -48.16
CA ASP A 349 32.43 -52.95 -48.20
C ASP A 349 31.51 -53.20 -49.41
N ALA A 350 30.61 -52.26 -49.70
CA ALA A 350 29.75 -52.33 -50.88
C ALA A 350 30.58 -52.30 -52.18
N ASN A 351 31.57 -51.43 -52.26
CA ASN A 351 32.49 -51.35 -53.40
C ASN A 351 33.31 -52.64 -53.57
N ILE A 352 33.79 -53.25 -52.48
CA ILE A 352 34.50 -54.54 -52.51
C ILE A 352 33.57 -55.63 -53.05
N LYS A 353 32.31 -55.68 -52.60
CA LYS A 353 31.31 -56.65 -53.09
C LYS A 353 31.02 -56.47 -54.58
N ILE A 354 30.86 -55.23 -55.05
CA ILE A 354 30.67 -54.92 -56.48
C ILE A 354 31.88 -55.38 -57.29
N LYS A 355 33.11 -55.03 -56.87
CA LYS A 355 34.35 -55.48 -57.54
C LYS A 355 34.47 -57.00 -57.59
N ARG A 356 34.07 -57.70 -56.52
CA ARG A 356 34.08 -59.18 -56.50
C ARG A 356 33.06 -59.75 -57.47
N ALA A 357 31.84 -59.21 -57.51
CA ALA A 357 30.80 -59.65 -58.45
C ALA A 357 31.23 -59.43 -59.91
N GLN A 358 31.87 -58.31 -60.22
CA GLN A 358 32.42 -58.02 -61.56
C GLN A 358 33.51 -58.97 -62.01
N ARG A 359 34.24 -59.63 -61.10
CA ARG A 359 35.26 -60.63 -61.45
C ARG A 359 34.70 -62.04 -61.68
N MET A 360 33.46 -62.29 -61.24
CA MET A 360 32.81 -63.60 -61.40
C MET A 360 31.89 -63.65 -62.63
N MET A 361 31.54 -62.48 -63.19
CA MET A 361 31.04 -62.35 -64.56
C MET A 361 32.22 -62.31 -65.52
#